data_AF-A0A1V5KD49-F1
#
_entry.id   AF-A0A1V5KD49-F1
#
_cell.length_a   1.000
_cell.length_b   1.000
_cell.length_c   1.000
_cell.angle_alpha   90.00
_cell.angle_beta   90.00
_cell.angle_gamma   90.00
#
_symmetry.space_group_name_H-M   'P 1'
#
loop_
_entity.id
_entity.type
_entity.pdbx_description
1 polymer ?
#
loop_
_entity_poly.entity_id
_entity_poly.type
_entity_poly.pdbx_seq_one_letter_code
_entity_poly.pdbx_strand_id
1 'polypeptide(L)'
;MKMPFGKYKNCFLSELPDAYLEWLRFDIDLREPLRTAIFREYYERFETAERAHREEKALSIIDSAAIKRIYRTLAQQYHPDRIGGNGDVMKGINLFYEEIKQ
;
A
#
# COMPACT_ATOMS: atom_id res chain seq x y z
N MET A 1 23.16 17.52 3.37
CA MET A 1 23.42 18.40 4.55
C MET A 1 24.10 17.56 5.64
N LYS A 2 24.89 18.16 6.54
CA LYS A 2 25.48 17.48 7.71
C LYS A 2 24.72 17.82 8.98
N MET A 3 24.64 16.87 9.92
CA MET A 3 24.02 17.10 11.22
C MET A 3 24.81 18.12 12.04
N PRO A 4 24.18 19.19 12.54
CA PRO A 4 24.87 20.23 13.30
C PRO A 4 25.10 19.88 14.77
N PHE A 5 24.34 18.94 15.34
CA PHE A 5 24.38 18.57 16.75
C PHE A 5 24.04 17.10 17.00
N GLY A 6 24.12 16.70 18.27
CA GLY A 6 23.71 15.37 18.74
C GLY A 6 24.75 14.29 18.50
N LYS A 7 24.33 13.03 18.67
CA LYS A 7 25.19 11.84 18.59
C LYS A 7 25.90 11.70 17.22
N TYR A 8 25.25 12.14 16.15
CA TYR A 8 25.74 12.03 14.77
C TYR A 8 26.23 13.36 14.19
N LYS A 9 26.77 14.25 15.04
CA LYS A 9 27.31 15.54 14.59
C LYS A 9 28.33 15.36 13.47
N ASN A 10 28.24 16.18 12.43
CA ASN A 10 29.03 16.16 11.20
C ASN A 10 28.81 14.95 10.25
N CYS A 11 27.97 13.98 10.61
CA CYS A 11 27.53 12.94 9.68
C CYS A 11 26.54 13.52 8.66
N PHE A 12 26.50 12.95 7.45
CA PHE A 12 25.49 13.33 6.48
C PHE A 12 24.11 12.82 6.90
N LEU A 13 23.04 13.55 6.54
CA LEU A 13 21.67 13.11 6.82
C LEU A 13 21.37 11.75 6.19
N SER A 14 21.96 11.50 5.00
CA SER A 14 21.91 10.23 4.27
C SER A 14 22.58 9.06 4.98
N GLU A 15 23.38 9.30 6.01
CA GLU A 15 24.07 8.25 6.78
C GLU A 15 23.43 8.02 8.15
N LEU A 16 22.40 8.81 8.50
CA LEU A 16 21.71 8.65 9.76
C LEU A 16 20.91 7.35 9.77
N PRO A 17 20.88 6.62 10.89
CA PRO A 17 20.00 5.48 11.04
C PRO A 17 18.53 5.90 10.99
N ASP A 18 17.69 5.04 10.44
CA ASP A 18 16.25 5.28 10.26
C ASP A 18 15.53 5.62 11.56
N ALA A 19 15.79 4.85 12.63
CA ALA A 19 15.23 5.12 13.96
C ALA A 19 15.65 6.50 14.52
N TYR A 20 16.84 6.99 14.14
CA TYR A 20 17.30 8.30 14.57
C TYR A 20 16.66 9.43 13.76
N LEU A 21 16.44 9.23 12.46
CA LEU A 21 15.67 10.15 11.62
C LEU A 21 14.21 10.26 12.08
N GLU A 22 13.60 9.14 12.44
CA GLU A 22 12.24 9.09 12.97
C GLU A 22 12.13 9.87 14.28
N TRP A 23 13.03 9.61 15.23
CA TRP A 23 13.11 10.36 16.49
C TRP A 23 13.31 11.87 16.26
N LEU A 24 14.23 12.25 15.36
CA LEU A 24 14.45 13.66 15.02
C LEU A 24 13.19 14.34 14.44
N ARG A 25 12.33 13.58 13.75
CA ARG A 25 11.12 14.10 13.12
C ARG A 25 9.96 14.26 14.11
N PHE A 26 9.79 13.33 15.05
CA PHE A 26 8.61 13.28 15.92
C PHE A 26 8.85 13.82 17.32
N ASP A 27 10.06 13.64 17.86
CA ASP A 27 10.35 13.92 19.27
C ASP A 27 11.12 15.23 19.48
N ILE A 28 11.65 15.84 18.40
CA ILE A 28 12.42 17.07 18.47
C ILE A 28 11.81 18.19 17.62
N ASP A 29 11.64 19.35 18.23
CA ASP A 29 11.34 20.58 17.51
C ASP A 29 12.59 21.14 16.81
N LEU A 30 12.75 20.76 15.55
CA LEU A 30 13.88 21.17 14.71
C LEU A 30 13.65 22.55 14.10
N ARG A 31 14.68 23.39 14.13
CA ARG A 31 14.69 24.67 13.41
C ARG A 31 15.06 24.49 11.94
N GLU A 32 14.60 25.40 11.10
CA GLU A 32 15.06 25.49 9.72
C GLU A 32 16.55 25.88 9.65
N PRO A 33 17.30 25.41 8.63
CA PRO A 33 16.86 24.58 7.50
C PRO A 33 16.89 23.06 7.78
N LEU A 34 17.29 22.65 8.98
CA LEU A 34 17.49 21.24 9.33
C LEU A 34 16.18 20.46 9.30
N ARG A 35 15.09 21.07 9.78
CA ARG A 35 13.76 20.45 9.75
C ARG A 35 13.38 20.04 8.33
N THR A 36 13.41 20.97 7.38
CA THR A 36 13.10 20.66 5.98
C THR A 36 14.02 19.57 5.42
N ALA A 37 15.32 19.62 5.75
CA ALA A 37 16.27 18.63 5.26
C ALA A 37 16.01 17.20 5.82
N ILE A 38 15.64 17.07 7.09
CA ILE A 38 15.28 15.79 7.72
C ILE A 38 13.97 15.24 7.14
N PHE A 39 12.95 16.10 6.99
CA PHE A 39 11.68 15.69 6.39
C PHE A 39 11.86 15.22 4.95
N ARG A 40 12.69 15.90 4.17
CA ARG A 40 13.02 15.50 2.82
C ARG A 40 13.73 14.15 2.77
N GLU A 41 14.79 13.97 3.56
CA GLU A 41 15.52 12.71 3.63
C GLU A 41 14.62 11.54 4.04
N TYR A 42 13.78 11.74 5.07
CA TYR A 42 12.82 10.74 5.52
C TYR A 42 11.81 10.40 4.41
N TYR A 43 11.25 11.43 3.75
CA TYR A 43 10.29 11.19 2.67
C TYR A 43 10.94 10.47 1.48
N GLU A 44 12.15 10.85 1.08
CA GLU A 44 12.89 10.17 0.01
C GLU A 44 13.18 8.69 0.35
N ARG A 45 13.49 8.37 1.61
CA ARG A 45 13.71 6.97 2.05
C ARG A 45 12.44 6.13 2.12
N PHE A 46 11.40 6.68 2.73
CA PHE A 46 10.21 5.92 3.07
C PHE A 46 9.10 6.02 2.01
N GLU A 47 9.07 7.04 1.15
CA GLU A 47 8.10 7.13 0.06
C GLU A 47 8.33 6.04 -1.00
N THR A 48 9.58 5.71 -1.32
CA THR A 48 9.87 4.60 -2.26
C THR A 48 9.45 3.25 -1.69
N ALA A 49 9.72 3.02 -0.40
CA ALA A 49 9.33 1.78 0.30
C ALA A 49 7.80 1.67 0.44
N GLU A 50 7.12 2.76 0.82
CA GLU A 50 5.67 2.81 0.96
C GLU A 50 4.96 2.72 -0.39
N ARG A 51 5.51 3.29 -1.46
CA ARG A 51 4.97 3.11 -2.83
C ARG A 51 5.12 1.68 -3.30
N ALA A 52 6.29 1.07 -3.14
CA ALA A 52 6.51 -0.32 -3.48
C ALA A 52 5.57 -1.25 -2.68
N HIS A 53 5.45 -1.03 -1.37
CA HIS A 53 4.54 -1.80 -0.52
C HIS A 53 3.07 -1.53 -0.87
N ARG A 54 2.69 -0.31 -1.27
CA ARG A 54 1.32 0.01 -1.70
C ARG A 54 1.00 -0.62 -3.06
N GLU A 55 1.94 -0.62 -3.99
CA GLU A 55 1.81 -1.25 -5.30
C GLU A 55 1.75 -2.77 -5.18
N GLU A 56 2.64 -3.37 -4.40
CA GLU A 56 2.66 -4.80 -4.10
C GLU A 56 1.39 -5.23 -3.35
N LYS A 57 0.93 -4.41 -2.39
CA LYS A 57 -0.35 -4.60 -1.72
C LYS A 57 -1.52 -4.42 -2.68
N ALA A 58 -1.53 -3.41 -3.57
CA ALA A 58 -2.57 -3.21 -4.57
C ALA A 58 -2.62 -4.35 -5.61
N LEU A 59 -1.47 -4.93 -5.95
CA LEU A 59 -1.37 -6.11 -6.82
C LEU A 59 -1.83 -7.39 -6.10
N SER A 60 -1.54 -7.55 -4.80
CA SER A 60 -2.07 -8.67 -3.99
C SER A 60 -3.57 -8.53 -3.69
N ILE A 61 -4.08 -7.29 -3.75
CA ILE A 61 -5.50 -6.92 -3.63
C ILE A 61 -6.09 -6.81 -5.04
N ILE A 62 -6.11 -7.91 -5.80
CA ILE A 62 -7.35 -8.19 -6.52
C ILE A 62 -8.34 -8.52 -5.40
N ASP A 63 -8.92 -7.47 -4.83
CA ASP A 63 -9.63 -7.45 -3.57
C ASP A 63 -10.60 -8.63 -3.52
N SER A 64 -10.30 -9.63 -2.68
CA SER A 64 -11.17 -10.80 -2.51
C SER A 64 -12.61 -10.38 -2.19
N ALA A 65 -12.79 -9.22 -1.54
CA ALA A 65 -14.10 -8.60 -1.35
C ALA A 65 -14.69 -8.03 -2.65
N ALA A 66 -13.91 -7.40 -3.53
CA ALA A 66 -14.36 -6.99 -4.86
C ALA A 66 -14.73 -8.19 -5.75
N ILE A 67 -13.90 -9.23 -5.79
CA ILE A 67 -14.20 -10.47 -6.54
C ILE A 67 -15.50 -11.08 -6.02
N LYS A 68 -15.68 -11.19 -4.70
CA LYS A 68 -16.91 -11.72 -4.09
C LYS A 68 -18.14 -10.85 -4.37
N ARG A 69 -18.00 -9.52 -4.42
CA ARG A 69 -19.09 -8.62 -4.84
C ARG A 69 -19.47 -8.83 -6.30
N ILE A 70 -18.48 -8.87 -7.20
CA ILE A 70 -18.69 -9.09 -8.64
C ILE A 70 -19.37 -10.45 -8.86
N TYR A 71 -18.89 -11.50 -8.20
CA TYR A 71 -19.50 -12.83 -8.23
C TYR A 71 -20.97 -12.79 -7.79
N ARG A 72 -21.30 -12.14 -6.66
CA ARG A 72 -22.68 -12.01 -6.18
C ARG A 72 -23.57 -11.26 -7.17
N THR A 73 -23.08 -10.17 -7.76
CA THR A 73 -23.82 -9.41 -8.76
C THR A 73 -24.13 -10.25 -10.00
N LEU A 74 -23.13 -10.96 -10.53
CA LEU A 74 -23.29 -11.81 -11.71
C LEU A 74 -24.18 -13.02 -11.42
N ALA A 75 -24.02 -13.64 -10.25
CA ALA A 75 -24.89 -14.73 -9.81
C ALA A 75 -26.35 -14.28 -9.69
N GLN A 76 -26.60 -13.09 -9.14
CA GLN A 76 -27.95 -12.51 -9.12
C GLN A 76 -28.46 -12.19 -10.54
N GLN A 77 -27.62 -11.78 -11.47
CA GLN A 77 -28.08 -11.44 -12.82
C GLN A 77 -28.41 -12.67 -13.67
N TYR A 78 -27.60 -13.72 -13.57
CA TYR A 78 -27.66 -14.88 -14.47
C TYR A 78 -28.17 -16.16 -13.81
N HIS A 79 -28.65 -16.10 -12.55
CA HIS A 79 -29.16 -17.27 -11.84
C HIS A 79 -30.24 -18.00 -12.67
N PRO A 80 -30.15 -19.33 -12.84
CA PRO A 80 -31.12 -20.09 -13.64
C PRO A 80 -32.57 -19.96 -13.13
N ASP A 81 -32.75 -19.73 -11.83
CA ASP A 81 -34.08 -19.55 -11.22
C ASP A 81 -34.68 -18.14 -11.45
N ARG A 82 -33.98 -17.24 -12.14
CA ARG A 82 -34.51 -15.93 -12.53
C ARG A 82 -35.01 -15.95 -13.97
N ILE A 83 -36.06 -15.16 -14.23
CA ILE A 83 -36.60 -14.99 -15.58
C ILE A 83 -35.52 -14.33 -16.45
N GLY A 84 -35.07 -15.03 -17.49
CA GLY A 84 -33.94 -14.61 -18.34
C GLY A 84 -32.56 -15.04 -17.85
N GLY A 85 -32.49 -15.88 -16.80
CA GLY A 85 -31.27 -16.52 -16.32
C GLY A 85 -30.70 -17.51 -17.33
N ASN A 86 -29.38 -17.74 -17.26
CA ASN A 86 -28.68 -18.67 -18.14
C ASN A 86 -27.77 -19.58 -17.31
N GLY A 87 -28.17 -20.84 -17.18
CA GLY A 87 -27.45 -21.84 -16.39
C GLY A 87 -26.02 -22.11 -16.88
N ASP A 88 -25.75 -21.98 -18.18
CA ASP A 88 -24.41 -22.20 -18.73
C ASP A 88 -23.48 -21.01 -18.46
N VAL A 89 -24.02 -19.78 -18.51
CA VAL A 89 -23.31 -18.58 -18.05
C VAL A 89 -22.97 -18.68 -16.56
N MET A 90 -23.93 -19.18 -15.75
CA MET A 90 -23.71 -19.38 -14.31
C MET A 90 -22.62 -20.42 -14.01
N LYS A 91 -22.53 -21.51 -14.77
CA LYS A 91 -21.42 -22.48 -14.66
C LYS A 91 -20.07 -21.83 -14.95
N GLY A 92 -19.98 -20.98 -15.98
CA GLY A 92 -18.76 -20.26 -16.31
C GLY A 92 -18.33 -19.29 -15.20
N ILE A 93 -19.27 -18.56 -14.61
CA ILE A 93 -19.02 -17.65 -13.48
C ILE A 93 -18.50 -18.42 -12.25
N ASN A 94 -19.09 -19.59 -11.94
CA ASN A 94 -18.65 -20.43 -10.84
C ASN A 94 -17.23 -20.97 -11.06
N LEU A 95 -16.93 -21.45 -12.26
CA LEU A 95 -15.61 -22.00 -12.59
C LEU A 95 -14.52 -20.92 -12.47
N PHE A 96 -14.77 -19.73 -13.00
CA PHE A 96 -13.86 -18.59 -12.87
C PHE A 96 -13.63 -18.17 -11.41
N TYR A 97 -14.69 -18.18 -10.58
CA TYR A 97 -14.57 -17.82 -9.17
C TYR A 97 -13.76 -18.84 -8.36
N GLU A 98 -13.92 -20.13 -8.62
CA GLU A 98 -13.15 -21.18 -7.94
C GLU A 98 -11.66 -21.15 -8.31
N GLU A 99 -11.31 -20.87 -9.57
CA GLU A 99 -9.92 -20.75 -10.02
C GLU A 99 -9.18 -19.55 -9.38
N ILE A 100 -9.88 -18.45 -9.12
CA ILE A 100 -9.27 -17.25 -8.49
C ILE A 100 -9.21 -17.35 -6.95
N LYS A 101 -10.02 -18.25 -6.37
CA LYS A 101 -10.07 -18.44 -4.92
C LYS A 101 -8.97 -19.39 -4.40
N GLN A 102 -8.30 -20.14 -5.27
CA GLN A 102 -7.11 -20.95 -4.93
C GLN A 102 -5.91 -20.07 -4.58
#